data_AF-A0A662AEU9-F1
#
_entry.id   AF-A0A662AEU9-F1
#
_cell.length_a   1.000
_cell.length_b   1.000
_cell.length_c   1.000
_cell.angle_alpha   90.00
_cell.angle_beta   90.00
_cell.angle_gamma   90.00
#
_symmetry.space_group_name_H-M   'P 1'
#
loop_
_entity.id
_entity.type
_entity.pdbx_description
1 polymer ?
#
loop_
_entity_poly.entity_id
_entity_poly.type
_entity_poly.pdbx_seq_one_letter_code
_entity_poly.pdbx_strand_id
1 'polypeptide(L)'
;MKIKILSILLLFSNILFAQEEYSLEQCRKLALEHNQKIQIAKEHSGAATALKKSAKTQFLPNFNFNGTYTRLNKQFSLLENDMLLPVIPASAISNGTLNGAALTPPTAEQPNPYFDPDVFASTFVINPATGAPVLDADGNPVFQNYTYIPKDKAKMGSKNMYLMNIGLTQPIFMGGKIKETYKIAKYGENAANATERLKISDILYKTDEAYWRVISVQEKVKLAENYKKMLDTLLIDLQNIYDEGIITNNDLLKAKVKLNEVNLKLLKANNGLTLSKMALCQIIGLPLNSEIALSDSLSDLYQINPDQSYTDIALQTRPEIEILQNSVNIAKSGVNIMKSRYMPNIGLTANYFFANPNPYTGFSEDFGSDWNVGVVCNIPIFHWGDKKHTLRAAKHEQKATELKLEETQELISLQVKQAVFKSNESVTKVQMTKISLEQAKKNLDDTKNKFKEGILKTTDVLDAQALWQNAYSEYIDAVTENKLNQTNLLKVTGQLKNIKY
;
A
#
# COMPACT_ATOMS: atom_id res chain seq x y z
N MET A 1 63.46 42.48 23.04
CA MET A 1 62.87 41.13 22.94
C MET A 1 61.83 41.17 21.83
N LYS A 2 62.08 40.43 20.73
CA LYS A 2 61.28 40.44 19.49
C LYS A 2 59.96 39.69 19.72
N ILE A 3 58.81 40.31 19.46
CA ILE A 3 57.52 39.61 19.36
C ILE A 3 57.10 39.64 17.89
N LYS A 4 57.02 38.43 17.33
CA LYS A 4 56.78 38.16 15.91
C LYS A 4 55.33 38.44 15.54
N ILE A 5 55.18 39.14 14.43
CA ILE A 5 53.98 39.22 13.60
C ILE A 5 53.63 37.80 13.12
N LEU A 6 52.42 37.33 13.40
CA LEU A 6 51.84 36.13 12.80
C LEU A 6 50.62 36.55 11.99
N SER A 7 50.85 36.85 10.71
CA SER A 7 49.79 37.07 9.73
C SER A 7 49.14 35.73 9.40
N ILE A 8 47.93 35.50 9.92
CA ILE A 8 47.08 34.38 9.51
C ILE A 8 46.41 34.80 8.19
N LEU A 9 47.01 34.36 7.09
CA LEU A 9 46.41 34.45 5.76
C LEU A 9 45.29 33.40 5.69
N LEU A 10 44.04 33.84 5.86
CA LEU A 10 42.84 33.05 5.60
C LEU A 10 42.81 32.72 4.09
N LEU A 11 43.33 31.55 3.74
CA LEU A 11 43.06 30.90 2.46
C LEU A 11 41.57 30.51 2.44
N PHE A 12 40.72 31.45 2.02
CA PHE A 12 39.43 31.10 1.44
C PHE A 12 39.73 30.34 0.15
N SER A 13 39.77 29.01 0.26
CA SER A 13 39.63 28.14 -0.89
C SER A 13 38.27 28.43 -1.51
N ASN A 14 38.25 29.28 -2.53
CA ASN A 14 37.16 29.31 -3.49
C ASN A 14 37.06 27.89 -4.03
N ILE A 15 36.10 27.12 -3.54
CA ILE A 15 35.64 25.92 -4.21
C ILE A 15 35.00 26.47 -5.49
N LEU A 16 35.81 26.53 -6.56
CA LEU A 16 35.26 26.54 -7.91
C LEU A 16 34.39 25.28 -7.97
N PHE A 17 33.08 25.45 -7.88
CA PHE A 17 32.16 24.44 -8.39
C PHE A 17 32.49 24.34 -9.88
N ALA A 18 33.32 23.36 -10.24
CA ALA A 18 33.44 22.95 -11.61
C ALA A 18 32.01 22.63 -12.06
N GLN A 19 31.55 23.33 -13.10
CA GLN A 19 30.22 23.15 -13.63
C GLN A 19 30.16 21.75 -14.23
N GLU A 20 29.64 20.77 -13.48
CA GLU A 20 29.52 19.40 -13.96
C GLU A 20 28.51 19.40 -15.11
N GLU A 21 28.97 18.93 -16.27
CA GLU A 21 28.11 18.68 -17.41
C GLU A 21 27.39 17.35 -17.20
N TYR A 22 26.06 17.40 -17.14
CA TYR A 22 25.21 16.23 -17.00
C TYR A 22 24.61 15.83 -18.34
N SER A 23 24.83 14.58 -18.74
CA SER A 23 24.11 13.97 -19.86
C SER A 23 22.70 13.53 -19.44
N LEU A 24 21.84 13.26 -20.42
CA LEU A 24 20.50 12.73 -20.17
C LEU A 24 20.55 11.43 -19.35
N GLU A 25 21.53 10.56 -19.61
CA GLU A 25 21.69 9.29 -18.91
C GLU A 25 22.10 9.46 -17.45
N GLN A 26 23.02 10.39 -17.19
CA GLN A 26 23.41 10.72 -15.82
C GLN A 26 22.23 11.31 -15.03
N CYS A 27 21.44 12.18 -15.66
CA CYS A 27 20.21 12.71 -15.05
C CYS A 27 19.21 11.59 -14.73
N ARG A 28 19.01 10.64 -15.66
CA ARG A 28 18.17 9.46 -15.42
C ARG A 28 18.69 8.61 -14.27
N LYS A 29 20.00 8.35 -14.20
CA LYS A 29 20.62 7.58 -13.13
C LYS A 29 20.43 8.24 -11.77
N LEU A 30 20.71 9.54 -11.67
CA LEU A 30 20.50 10.33 -10.45
C LEU A 30 19.03 10.29 -10.02
N ALA A 31 18.09 10.44 -10.97
CA ALA A 31 16.66 10.30 -10.67
C ALA A 31 16.31 8.90 -10.14
N LEU A 32 16.85 7.82 -10.70
CA LEU A 32 16.60 6.45 -10.21
C LEU A 32 17.14 6.21 -8.79
N GLU A 33 18.24 6.86 -8.43
CA GLU A 33 18.91 6.70 -7.13
C GLU A 33 18.27 7.59 -6.05
N HIS A 34 18.00 8.86 -6.37
CA HIS A 34 17.65 9.88 -5.37
C HIS A 34 16.19 10.34 -5.40
N ASN A 35 15.39 9.99 -6.42
CA ASN A 35 14.02 10.48 -6.48
C ASN A 35 13.14 9.85 -5.39
N GLN A 36 12.58 10.69 -4.53
CA GLN A 36 11.73 10.27 -3.41
C GLN A 36 10.49 9.47 -3.85
N LYS A 37 9.90 9.75 -5.02
CA LYS A 37 8.72 9.01 -5.49
C LYS A 37 9.05 7.57 -5.86
N ILE A 38 10.27 7.30 -6.33
CA ILE A 38 10.76 5.94 -6.57
C ILE A 38 11.00 5.22 -5.23
N GLN A 39 11.59 5.91 -4.25
CA GLN A 39 11.80 5.35 -2.91
C GLN A 39 10.46 5.00 -2.23
N ILE A 40 9.46 5.88 -2.30
CA ILE A 40 8.10 5.60 -1.81
C ILE A 40 7.49 4.38 -2.52
N ALA A 41 7.66 4.26 -3.84
CA ALA A 41 7.17 3.10 -4.57
C ALA A 41 7.86 1.79 -4.16
N LYS A 42 9.16 1.83 -3.87
CA LYS A 42 9.92 0.68 -3.31
C LYS A 42 9.39 0.28 -1.94
N GLU A 43 9.11 1.23 -1.05
CA GLU A 43 8.54 0.94 0.27
C GLU A 43 7.14 0.29 0.17
N HIS A 44 6.30 0.75 -0.76
CA HIS A 44 5.01 0.09 -1.03
C HIS A 44 5.17 -1.35 -1.54
N SER A 45 6.16 -1.59 -2.41
CA SER A 45 6.49 -2.95 -2.86
C SER A 45 6.98 -3.83 -1.71
N GLY A 46 7.88 -3.31 -0.87
CA GLY A 46 8.37 -3.98 0.34
C GLY A 46 7.25 -4.34 1.32
N ALA A 47 6.30 -3.43 1.52
CA ALA A 47 5.10 -3.68 2.33
C ALA A 47 4.25 -4.82 1.76
N ALA A 48 4.06 -4.87 0.43
CA ALA A 48 3.33 -5.96 -0.23
C ALA A 48 4.04 -7.33 -0.08
N THR A 49 5.37 -7.36 -0.17
CA THR A 49 6.17 -8.56 0.12
C THR A 49 5.99 -9.01 1.58
N ALA A 50 5.98 -8.09 2.54
CA ALA A 50 5.72 -8.40 3.94
C ALA A 50 4.31 -8.97 4.16
N LEU A 51 3.29 -8.41 3.50
CA LEU A 51 1.91 -8.93 3.53
C LEU A 51 1.80 -10.35 2.95
N LYS A 52 2.51 -10.65 1.85
CA LYS A 52 2.59 -12.03 1.33
C LYS A 52 3.25 -12.98 2.32
N LYS A 53 4.35 -12.56 2.96
CA LYS A 53 5.01 -13.38 4.00
C LYS A 53 4.07 -13.62 5.18
N SER A 54 3.34 -12.60 5.63
CA SER A 54 2.30 -12.72 6.66
C SER A 54 1.16 -13.65 6.22
N ALA A 55 0.67 -13.56 4.99
CA ALA A 55 -0.33 -14.51 4.47
C ALA A 55 0.19 -15.95 4.45
N LYS A 56 1.50 -16.15 4.24
CA LYS A 56 2.14 -17.48 4.32
C LYS A 56 2.18 -18.04 5.75
N THR A 57 2.25 -17.19 6.79
CA THR A 57 2.24 -17.67 8.17
C THR A 57 0.89 -18.22 8.59
N GLN A 58 -0.20 -17.86 7.91
CA GLN A 58 -1.55 -18.41 8.17
C GLN A 58 -1.66 -19.91 7.91
N PHE A 59 -0.69 -20.53 7.21
CA PHE A 59 -0.62 -21.99 7.05
C PHE A 59 0.02 -22.70 8.25
N LEU A 60 0.72 -21.97 9.11
CA LEU A 60 1.47 -22.51 10.24
C LEU A 60 0.60 -22.56 11.51
N PRO A 61 1.01 -23.34 12.52
CA PRO A 61 0.30 -23.37 13.79
C PRO A 61 0.39 -22.01 14.46
N ASN A 62 -0.72 -21.56 15.04
CA ASN A 62 -0.74 -20.38 15.88
C ASN A 62 -0.63 -20.80 17.35
N PHE A 63 0.25 -20.15 18.09
CA PHE A 63 0.44 -20.33 19.53
C PHE A 63 -0.09 -19.10 20.25
N ASN A 64 -0.94 -19.31 21.24
CA ASN A 64 -1.45 -18.24 22.09
C ASN A 64 -1.25 -18.60 23.57
N PHE A 65 -1.12 -17.56 24.38
CA PHE A 65 -1.18 -17.66 25.83
C PHE A 65 -2.29 -16.73 26.29
N ASN A 66 -3.19 -17.24 27.12
CA ASN A 66 -4.25 -16.48 27.74
C ASN A 66 -4.23 -16.70 29.25
N GLY A 67 -4.37 -15.63 30.03
CA GLY A 67 -4.46 -15.67 31.48
C GLY A 67 -5.63 -14.83 31.95
N THR A 68 -6.55 -15.46 32.67
CA THR A 68 -7.77 -14.84 33.20
C THR A 68 -7.77 -14.94 34.72
N TYR A 69 -8.08 -13.83 35.38
CA TYR A 69 -8.39 -13.79 36.82
C TYR A 69 -9.83 -13.33 36.99
N THR A 70 -10.61 -14.13 37.72
CA THR A 70 -12.00 -13.82 38.06
C THR A 70 -12.16 -13.89 39.56
N ARG A 71 -12.74 -12.83 40.15
CA ARG A 71 -13.13 -12.83 41.56
C ARG A 71 -14.63 -12.88 41.69
N LEU A 72 -15.14 -13.90 42.38
CA LEU A 72 -16.56 -14.03 42.69
C LEU A 72 -16.87 -13.40 44.06
N ASN A 73 -18.06 -12.80 44.18
CA ASN A 73 -18.54 -12.28 45.46
C ASN A 73 -18.91 -13.41 46.44
N LYS A 74 -19.40 -14.54 45.93
CA LYS A 74 -19.86 -15.72 46.66
C LYS A 74 -19.24 -16.99 46.06
N GLN A 75 -19.04 -18.01 46.90
CA GLN A 75 -18.68 -19.36 46.46
C GLN A 75 -19.94 -20.12 46.05
N PHE A 76 -19.80 -21.13 45.19
CA PHE A 76 -20.92 -22.03 44.87
C PHE A 76 -21.20 -22.93 46.08
N SER A 77 -22.46 -23.22 46.36
CA SER A 77 -22.88 -24.15 47.44
C SER A 77 -23.58 -25.32 46.77
N LEU A 78 -23.14 -26.55 47.06
CA LEU A 78 -23.81 -27.76 46.57
C LEU A 78 -25.12 -28.03 47.33
N LEU A 79 -25.23 -27.51 48.55
CA LEU A 79 -26.41 -27.62 49.39
C LEU A 79 -27.09 -26.27 49.59
N GLU A 80 -28.41 -26.26 49.53
CA GLU A 80 -29.24 -25.13 49.91
C GLU A 80 -29.38 -25.00 51.43
N ASN A 81 -29.48 -26.12 52.16
CA ASN A 81 -29.55 -26.21 53.63
C ASN A 81 -28.71 -27.40 54.12
N ASP A 82 -28.46 -27.48 55.44
CA ASP A 82 -27.81 -28.65 56.03
C ASP A 82 -28.61 -29.92 55.72
N MET A 83 -27.91 -30.99 55.35
CA MET A 83 -28.54 -32.25 54.96
C MET A 83 -28.32 -33.30 56.05
N LEU A 84 -29.40 -33.89 56.54
CA LEU A 84 -29.39 -35.00 57.48
C LEU A 84 -29.84 -36.26 56.73
N LEU A 85 -28.92 -37.19 56.50
CA LEU A 85 -29.24 -38.46 55.85
C LEU A 85 -29.49 -39.54 56.92
N PRO A 86 -30.67 -40.21 56.92
CA PRO A 86 -30.93 -41.33 57.81
C PRO A 86 -29.85 -42.42 57.75
N VAL A 87 -29.40 -42.93 58.90
CA VAL A 87 -28.44 -44.02 58.98
C VAL A 87 -29.10 -45.26 59.57
N ILE A 88 -28.97 -46.36 58.87
CA ILE A 88 -29.34 -47.70 59.32
C ILE A 88 -28.10 -48.44 59.83
N PRO A 89 -28.20 -49.23 60.92
CA PRO A 89 -27.11 -50.04 61.40
C PRO A 89 -26.76 -51.13 60.37
N ALA A 90 -25.49 -51.53 60.29
CA ALA A 90 -25.04 -52.57 59.35
C ALA A 90 -25.77 -53.91 59.55
N SER A 91 -26.22 -54.21 60.78
CA SER A 91 -27.06 -55.38 61.09
C SER A 91 -28.45 -55.35 60.43
N ALA A 92 -28.94 -54.17 60.03
CA ALA A 92 -30.17 -54.04 59.24
C ALA A 92 -29.98 -54.40 57.76
N ILE A 93 -28.74 -54.66 57.32
CA ILE A 93 -28.41 -54.97 55.93
C ILE A 93 -28.07 -56.45 55.81
N SER A 94 -28.79 -57.18 54.98
CA SER A 94 -28.55 -58.60 54.71
C SER A 94 -28.38 -58.81 53.21
N ASN A 95 -27.29 -59.47 52.80
CA ASN A 95 -26.95 -59.71 51.39
C ASN A 95 -26.98 -58.43 50.51
N GLY A 96 -26.57 -57.29 51.07
CA GLY A 96 -26.47 -56.02 50.34
C GLY A 96 -27.79 -55.28 50.12
N THR A 97 -28.91 -55.78 50.65
CA THR A 97 -30.20 -55.08 50.67
C THR A 97 -30.65 -54.82 52.10
N LEU A 98 -31.46 -53.78 52.28
CA LEU A 98 -32.13 -53.53 53.54
C LEU A 98 -33.01 -54.73 53.87
N ASN A 99 -32.79 -55.34 55.04
CA ASN A 99 -33.67 -56.38 55.55
C ASN A 99 -34.93 -55.71 56.14
N GLY A 100 -35.84 -55.30 55.25
CA GLY A 100 -37.09 -54.64 55.64
C GLY A 100 -37.94 -55.49 56.59
N ALA A 101 -37.81 -56.83 56.52
CA ALA A 101 -38.47 -57.76 57.44
C ALA A 101 -37.88 -57.70 58.86
N ALA A 102 -36.58 -57.42 59.04
CA ALA A 102 -36.02 -57.17 60.38
C ALA A 102 -36.54 -55.87 61.02
N LEU A 103 -37.06 -54.95 60.21
CA LEU A 103 -37.50 -53.61 60.63
C LEU A 103 -39.03 -53.45 60.69
N THR A 104 -39.81 -54.50 60.45
CA THR A 104 -41.27 -54.46 60.50
C THR A 104 -41.79 -55.22 61.73
N PRO A 105 -42.32 -54.52 62.76
CA PRO A 105 -42.83 -55.18 63.95
C PRO A 105 -43.94 -56.19 63.61
N PRO A 106 -43.97 -57.38 64.24
CA PRO A 106 -45.05 -58.34 64.03
C PRO A 106 -46.36 -57.79 64.58
N THR A 107 -47.47 -58.00 63.87
CA THR A 107 -48.82 -57.72 64.37
C THR A 107 -49.58 -59.03 64.60
N ALA A 108 -50.66 -58.99 65.38
CA ALA A 108 -51.49 -60.16 65.63
C ALA A 108 -52.09 -60.75 64.33
N GLU A 109 -52.24 -59.95 63.28
CA GLU A 109 -52.76 -60.34 61.97
C GLU A 109 -51.65 -60.75 60.98
N GLN A 110 -50.42 -60.26 61.15
CA GLN A 110 -49.26 -60.59 60.31
C GLN A 110 -48.03 -60.89 61.19
N PRO A 111 -47.79 -62.16 61.54
CA PRO A 111 -46.58 -62.54 62.27
C PRO A 111 -45.35 -62.39 61.39
N ASN A 112 -44.31 -61.74 61.91
CA ASN A 112 -43.04 -61.57 61.24
C ASN A 112 -41.92 -62.31 61.98
N PRO A 113 -41.58 -63.55 61.57
CA PRO A 113 -40.56 -64.36 62.23
C PRO A 113 -39.13 -63.85 61.97
N TYR A 114 -38.97 -62.87 61.07
CA TYR A 114 -37.67 -62.28 60.73
C TYR A 114 -37.46 -60.91 61.37
N PHE A 115 -38.41 -60.42 62.18
CA PHE A 115 -38.27 -59.19 62.94
C PHE A 115 -37.15 -59.32 63.97
N ASP A 116 -36.24 -58.35 63.97
CA ASP A 116 -35.15 -58.28 64.93
C ASP A 116 -35.36 -57.02 65.78
N PRO A 117 -35.80 -57.16 67.05
CA PRO A 117 -36.09 -56.02 67.93
C PRO A 117 -34.88 -55.12 68.14
N ASP A 118 -33.67 -55.70 68.18
CA ASP A 118 -32.44 -54.96 68.43
C ASP A 118 -32.07 -54.13 67.19
N VAL A 119 -32.25 -54.69 65.99
CA VAL A 119 -32.05 -53.98 64.72
C VAL A 119 -33.10 -52.87 64.53
N PHE A 120 -34.36 -53.12 64.90
CA PHE A 120 -35.42 -52.12 64.83
C PHE A 120 -35.21 -50.96 65.80
N ALA A 121 -34.90 -51.26 67.07
CA ALA A 121 -34.66 -50.26 68.10
C ALA A 121 -33.35 -49.48 67.89
N SER A 122 -32.37 -50.06 67.18
CA SER A 122 -31.15 -49.36 66.77
C SER A 122 -31.29 -48.54 65.47
N THR A 123 -32.40 -48.70 64.76
CA THR A 123 -32.70 -47.97 63.51
C THR A 123 -33.60 -46.76 63.76
N PHE A 124 -34.65 -46.91 64.56
CA PHE A 124 -35.63 -45.84 64.80
C PHE A 124 -35.67 -45.40 66.26
N VAL A 125 -36.06 -44.14 66.49
CA VAL A 125 -36.36 -43.66 67.84
C VAL A 125 -37.69 -44.28 68.28
N ILE A 126 -37.65 -45.18 69.26
CA ILE A 126 -38.85 -45.87 69.75
C ILE A 126 -39.49 -45.10 70.91
N ASN A 127 -40.81 -44.94 70.86
CA ASN A 127 -41.57 -44.42 71.99
C ASN A 127 -41.67 -45.51 73.08
N PRO A 128 -41.14 -45.31 74.30
CA PRO A 128 -41.09 -46.33 75.33
C PRO A 128 -42.47 -46.73 75.87
N ALA A 129 -43.52 -45.93 75.65
CA ALA A 129 -44.88 -46.23 76.10
C ALA A 129 -45.67 -47.08 75.08
N THR A 130 -45.36 -46.97 73.79
CA THR A 130 -46.13 -47.65 72.72
C THR A 130 -45.33 -48.69 71.94
N GLY A 131 -44.00 -48.70 72.08
CA GLY A 131 -43.12 -49.59 71.31
C GLY A 131 -43.05 -49.27 69.80
N ALA A 132 -43.74 -48.22 69.35
CA ALA A 132 -43.77 -47.77 67.96
C ALA A 132 -42.69 -46.70 67.71
N PRO A 133 -42.21 -46.55 66.45
CA PRO A 133 -41.27 -45.50 66.11
C PRO A 133 -41.94 -44.14 66.21
N VAL A 134 -41.22 -43.17 66.75
CA VAL A 134 -41.65 -41.76 66.77
C VAL A 134 -41.73 -41.28 65.34
N LEU A 135 -42.83 -40.63 64.97
CA LEU A 135 -43.04 -40.08 63.64
C LEU A 135 -42.72 -38.59 63.63
N ASP A 136 -42.15 -38.10 62.54
CA ASP A 136 -41.96 -36.67 62.29
C ASP A 136 -43.26 -35.97 61.88
N ALA A 137 -43.19 -34.66 61.60
CA ALA A 137 -44.35 -33.85 61.20
C ALA A 137 -44.99 -34.31 59.88
N ASP A 138 -44.25 -35.05 59.05
CA ASP A 138 -44.70 -35.59 57.76
C ASP A 138 -45.14 -37.07 57.88
N GLY A 139 -45.13 -37.64 59.09
CA GLY A 139 -45.57 -39.00 59.38
C GLY A 139 -44.51 -40.08 59.12
N ASN A 140 -43.25 -39.72 58.90
CA ASN A 140 -42.17 -40.67 58.67
C ASN A 140 -41.50 -41.10 60.00
N PRO A 141 -41.07 -42.36 60.14
CA PRO A 141 -40.28 -42.80 61.29
C PRO A 141 -38.98 -42.00 61.44
N VAL A 142 -38.77 -41.44 62.62
CA VAL A 142 -37.54 -40.74 63.00
C VAL A 142 -36.44 -41.77 63.25
N PHE A 143 -35.32 -41.63 62.54
CA PHE A 143 -34.17 -42.52 62.67
C PHE A 143 -33.37 -42.18 63.92
N GLN A 144 -32.70 -43.18 64.51
CA GLN A 144 -31.92 -42.97 65.72
C GLN A 144 -30.63 -42.17 65.43
N ASN A 145 -30.03 -42.39 64.26
CA ASN A 145 -28.80 -41.73 63.83
C ASN A 145 -28.97 -41.11 62.45
N TYR A 146 -28.39 -39.91 62.28
CA TYR A 146 -28.32 -39.23 61.01
C TYR A 146 -26.87 -38.89 60.67
N THR A 147 -26.48 -39.08 59.42
CA THR A 147 -25.23 -38.52 58.88
C THR A 147 -25.49 -37.05 58.58
N TYR A 148 -24.79 -36.18 59.31
CA TYR A 148 -24.86 -34.75 59.13
C TYR A 148 -23.88 -34.29 58.04
N ILE A 149 -24.42 -33.64 57.00
CA ILE A 149 -23.63 -32.98 55.96
C ILE A 149 -23.87 -31.48 56.07
N PRO A 150 -22.93 -30.73 56.67
CA PRO A 150 -23.05 -29.29 56.85
C PRO A 150 -23.06 -28.56 55.50
N LYS A 151 -23.97 -27.59 55.32
CA LYS A 151 -24.03 -26.74 54.14
C LYS A 151 -22.73 -25.94 53.95
N ASP A 152 -22.17 -25.43 55.04
CA ASP A 152 -20.94 -24.64 55.01
C ASP A 152 -19.72 -25.44 54.56
N LYS A 153 -19.73 -26.76 54.79
CA LYS A 153 -18.74 -27.72 54.29
C LYS A 153 -19.04 -28.20 52.87
N ALA A 154 -20.26 -27.99 52.37
CA ALA A 154 -20.67 -28.28 50.99
C ALA A 154 -20.49 -27.06 50.05
N LYS A 155 -19.68 -26.07 50.44
CA LYS A 155 -19.27 -24.97 49.56
C LYS A 155 -18.18 -25.47 48.61
N MET A 156 -18.40 -25.28 47.31
CA MET A 156 -17.49 -25.67 46.24
C MET A 156 -16.95 -24.43 45.51
N GLY A 157 -15.67 -24.46 45.19
CA GLY A 157 -14.98 -23.41 44.43
C GLY A 157 -14.39 -22.28 45.28
N SER A 158 -13.34 -21.66 44.75
CA SER A 158 -12.68 -20.50 45.38
C SER A 158 -13.32 -19.20 44.91
N LYS A 159 -13.24 -18.16 45.76
CA LYS A 159 -13.61 -16.79 45.35
C LYS A 159 -12.64 -16.24 44.31
N ASN A 160 -11.41 -16.74 44.28
CA ASN A 160 -10.40 -16.35 43.31
C ASN A 160 -10.23 -17.48 42.32
N MET A 161 -10.47 -17.20 41.05
CA MET A 161 -10.28 -18.16 39.97
C MET A 161 -9.21 -17.63 39.05
N TYR A 162 -8.17 -18.43 38.86
CA TYR A 162 -7.09 -18.21 37.91
C TYR A 162 -7.19 -19.28 36.84
N LEU A 163 -7.23 -18.86 35.58
CA LEU A 163 -7.19 -19.77 34.44
C LEU A 163 -6.12 -19.28 33.47
N MET A 164 -5.07 -20.07 33.29
CA MET A 164 -4.06 -19.87 32.27
C MET A 164 -4.21 -20.96 31.21
N ASN A 165 -4.06 -20.59 29.95
CA ASN A 165 -4.15 -21.50 28.81
C ASN A 165 -3.01 -21.18 27.83
N ILE A 166 -2.25 -22.22 27.46
CA ILE A 166 -1.39 -22.20 26.29
C ILE A 166 -2.12 -23.00 25.21
N GLY A 167 -2.50 -22.35 24.12
CA GLY A 167 -3.22 -22.95 23.02
C GLY A 167 -2.38 -23.00 21.74
N LEU A 168 -2.40 -24.14 21.07
CA LEU A 168 -1.97 -24.32 19.69
C LEU A 168 -3.20 -24.54 18.82
N THR A 169 -3.30 -23.81 17.72
CA THR A 169 -4.32 -24.02 16.68
C THR A 169 -3.66 -24.15 15.32
N GLN A 170 -3.78 -25.32 14.69
CA GLN A 170 -3.33 -25.58 13.33
C GLN A 170 -4.54 -25.67 12.39
N PRO A 171 -4.68 -24.77 11.41
CA PRO A 171 -5.67 -24.96 10.36
C PRO A 171 -5.26 -26.14 9.47
N ILE A 172 -6.12 -27.15 9.38
CA ILE A 172 -5.90 -28.31 8.50
C ILE A 172 -6.59 -28.07 7.15
N PHE A 173 -7.85 -27.65 7.18
CA PHE A 173 -8.62 -27.33 5.99
C PHE A 173 -9.62 -26.20 6.24
N MET A 174 -9.44 -25.05 5.59
CA MET A 174 -10.31 -23.88 5.76
C MET A 174 -11.13 -23.60 4.49
N GLY A 175 -11.65 -24.65 3.84
CA GLY A 175 -12.37 -24.51 2.57
C GLY A 175 -11.54 -23.97 1.40
N GLY A 176 -10.21 -23.92 1.53
CA GLY A 176 -9.30 -23.24 0.59
C GLY A 176 -9.06 -21.75 0.87
N LYS A 177 -9.68 -21.16 1.89
CA LYS A 177 -9.56 -19.73 2.23
C LYS A 177 -8.11 -19.25 2.39
N ILE A 178 -7.30 -19.99 3.15
CA ILE A 178 -5.89 -19.62 3.41
C ILE A 178 -5.08 -19.64 2.11
N LYS A 179 -5.29 -20.66 1.26
CA LYS A 179 -4.65 -20.76 -0.06
C LYS A 179 -4.97 -19.58 -0.96
N GLU A 180 -6.24 -19.18 -1.04
CA GLU A 180 -6.66 -18.06 -1.86
C GLU A 180 -6.25 -16.71 -1.25
N THR A 181 -6.20 -16.57 0.08
CA THR A 181 -5.68 -15.38 0.76
C THR A 181 -4.20 -15.18 0.47
N TYR A 182 -3.41 -16.26 0.49
CA TYR A 182 -2.00 -16.22 0.07
C TYR A 182 -1.85 -15.84 -1.41
N LYS A 183 -2.70 -16.36 -2.30
CA LYS A 183 -2.71 -15.96 -3.71
C LYS A 183 -3.02 -14.47 -3.88
N ILE A 184 -4.01 -13.93 -3.16
CA ILE A 184 -4.32 -12.49 -3.18
C ILE A 184 -3.09 -11.68 -2.77
N ALA A 185 -2.42 -12.05 -1.67
CA ALA A 185 -1.22 -11.34 -1.24
C ALA A 185 -0.07 -11.47 -2.26
N LYS A 186 0.08 -12.63 -2.92
CA LYS A 186 1.06 -12.84 -4.00
C LYS A 186 0.76 -11.98 -5.23
N TYR A 187 -0.48 -11.96 -5.70
CA TYR A 187 -0.87 -11.10 -6.82
C TYR A 187 -0.78 -9.61 -6.45
N GLY A 188 -1.05 -9.26 -5.19
CA GLY A 188 -0.84 -7.91 -4.65
C GLY A 188 0.63 -7.50 -4.66
N GLU A 189 1.55 -8.39 -4.27
CA GLU A 189 3.00 -8.18 -4.41
C GLU A 189 3.41 -7.96 -5.88
N ASN A 190 2.92 -8.79 -6.80
CA ASN A 190 3.20 -8.61 -8.24
C ASN A 190 2.68 -7.26 -8.76
N ALA A 191 1.46 -6.88 -8.38
CA ALA A 191 0.86 -5.59 -8.75
C ALA A 191 1.64 -4.40 -8.16
N ALA A 192 2.14 -4.52 -6.93
CA ALA A 192 2.97 -3.50 -6.30
C ALA A 192 4.32 -3.35 -7.02
N ASN A 193 4.97 -4.46 -7.36
CA ASN A 193 6.21 -4.47 -8.16
C ASN A 193 6.01 -3.85 -9.56
N ALA A 194 4.89 -4.17 -10.23
CA ALA A 194 4.55 -3.56 -11.51
C ALA A 194 4.24 -2.06 -11.36
N THR A 195 3.59 -1.65 -10.26
CA THR A 195 3.35 -0.24 -9.92
C THR A 195 4.66 0.51 -9.69
N GLU A 196 5.65 -0.11 -9.04
CA GLU A 196 6.99 0.44 -8.90
C GLU A 196 7.65 0.67 -10.27
N ARG A 197 7.59 -0.32 -11.18
CA ARG A 197 8.09 -0.18 -12.55
C ARG A 197 7.37 0.94 -13.32
N LEU A 198 6.06 1.10 -13.14
CA LEU A 198 5.29 2.19 -13.71
C LEU A 198 5.79 3.54 -13.21
N LYS A 199 5.98 3.69 -11.89
CA LYS A 199 6.53 4.92 -11.29
C LYS A 199 7.93 5.23 -11.77
N ILE A 200 8.79 4.22 -11.93
CA ILE A 200 10.11 4.39 -12.53
C ILE A 200 9.99 4.96 -13.96
N SER A 201 9.15 4.38 -14.81
CA SER A 201 8.93 4.86 -16.18
C SER A 201 8.39 6.30 -16.21
N ASP A 202 7.45 6.63 -15.32
CA ASP A 202 6.92 7.99 -15.16
C ASP A 202 7.99 9.00 -14.76
N ILE A 203 8.88 8.65 -13.84
CA ILE A 203 9.96 9.54 -13.39
C ILE A 203 11.01 9.70 -14.49
N LEU A 204 11.41 8.63 -15.17
CA LEU A 204 12.33 8.72 -16.31
C LEU A 204 11.78 9.67 -17.39
N TYR A 205 10.51 9.54 -17.75
CA TYR A 205 9.87 10.45 -18.71
C TYR A 205 9.88 11.91 -18.24
N LYS A 206 9.59 12.16 -16.95
CA LYS A 206 9.64 13.51 -16.38
C LYS A 206 11.05 14.09 -16.31
N THR A 207 12.05 13.23 -16.08
CA THR A 207 13.46 13.63 -16.12
C THR A 207 13.83 14.06 -17.53
N ASP A 208 13.48 13.27 -18.55
CA ASP A 208 13.67 13.64 -19.95
C ASP A 208 12.94 14.94 -20.31
N GLU A 209 11.69 15.09 -19.86
CA GLU A 209 10.90 16.29 -20.10
C GLU A 209 11.57 17.54 -19.52
N ALA A 210 12.01 17.47 -18.27
CA ALA A 210 12.72 18.57 -17.62
C ALA A 210 14.08 18.84 -18.26
N TYR A 211 14.81 17.79 -18.65
CA TYR A 211 16.10 17.90 -19.32
C TYR A 211 15.99 18.64 -20.66
N TRP A 212 15.11 18.19 -21.56
CA TRP A 212 14.90 18.85 -22.84
C TRP A 212 14.29 20.24 -22.70
N ARG A 213 13.49 20.49 -21.65
CA ARG A 213 13.01 21.84 -21.31
C ARG A 213 14.16 22.78 -20.97
N VAL A 214 15.15 22.35 -20.18
CA VAL A 214 16.33 23.17 -19.86
C VAL A 214 17.10 23.52 -21.14
N ILE A 215 17.38 22.53 -22.00
CA ILE A 215 18.08 22.73 -23.27
C ILE A 215 17.31 23.71 -24.17
N SER A 216 15.99 23.51 -24.32
CA SER A 216 15.13 24.38 -25.11
C SER A 216 15.17 25.84 -24.64
N VAL A 217 15.06 26.06 -23.33
CA VAL A 217 15.10 27.42 -22.76
C VAL A 217 16.50 28.02 -22.88
N GLN A 218 17.56 27.23 -22.73
CA GLN A 218 18.94 27.67 -22.92
C GLN A 218 19.18 28.15 -24.36
N GLU A 219 18.69 27.42 -25.37
CA GLU A 219 18.76 27.84 -26.77
C GLU A 219 17.91 29.10 -27.03
N LYS A 220 16.76 29.26 -26.36
CA LYS A 220 15.97 30.50 -26.43
C LYS A 220 16.67 31.71 -25.78
N VAL A 221 17.45 31.50 -24.72
CA VAL A 221 18.31 32.56 -24.15
C VAL A 221 19.36 32.97 -25.18
N LYS A 222 20.08 32.01 -25.78
CA LYS A 222 21.06 32.30 -26.84
C LYS A 222 20.42 33.03 -28.03
N LEU A 223 19.22 32.62 -28.45
CA LEU A 223 18.44 33.32 -29.49
C LEU A 223 18.13 34.76 -29.10
N ALA A 224 17.64 34.99 -27.87
CA ALA A 224 17.32 36.33 -27.38
C ALA A 224 18.57 37.24 -27.30
N GLU A 225 19.71 36.69 -26.89
CA GLU A 225 21.00 37.41 -26.88
C GLU A 225 21.46 37.77 -28.29
N ASN A 226 21.38 36.84 -29.24
CA ASN A 226 21.72 37.10 -30.64
C ASN A 226 20.80 38.16 -31.25
N TYR A 227 19.49 38.08 -30.97
CA TYR A 227 18.52 39.07 -31.42
C TYR A 227 18.81 40.46 -30.84
N LYS A 228 19.15 40.54 -29.54
CA LYS A 228 19.58 41.77 -28.89
C LYS A 228 20.81 42.37 -29.57
N LYS A 229 21.85 41.56 -29.84
CA LYS A 229 23.06 42.01 -30.55
C LYS A 229 22.73 42.59 -31.94
N MET A 230 21.80 41.97 -32.67
CA MET A 230 21.37 42.45 -33.98
C MET A 230 20.64 43.80 -33.89
N LEU A 231 19.81 44.01 -32.86
CA LEU A 231 19.15 45.28 -32.59
C LEU A 231 20.10 46.36 -32.08
N ASP A 232 21.05 46.03 -31.21
CA ASP A 232 22.09 46.96 -30.75
C ASP A 232 22.90 47.47 -31.94
N THR A 233 23.28 46.58 -32.87
CA THR A 233 23.96 46.95 -34.12
C THR A 233 23.08 47.86 -34.98
N LEU A 234 21.80 47.51 -35.18
CA LEU A 234 20.86 48.33 -35.96
C LEU A 234 20.67 49.72 -35.33
N LEU A 235 20.63 49.83 -34.00
CA LEU A 235 20.50 51.11 -33.31
C LEU A 235 21.70 52.02 -33.51
N ILE A 236 22.92 51.46 -33.53
CA ILE A 236 24.14 52.22 -33.87
C ILE A 236 24.03 52.75 -35.30
N ASP A 237 23.65 51.89 -36.26
CA ASP A 237 23.49 52.28 -37.67
C ASP A 237 22.42 53.38 -37.82
N LEU A 238 21.25 53.23 -37.16
CA LEU A 238 20.18 54.21 -37.21
C LEU A 238 20.55 55.54 -36.56
N GLN A 239 21.32 55.53 -35.46
CA GLN A 239 21.78 56.76 -34.83
C GLN A 239 22.69 57.54 -35.79
N ASN A 240 23.64 56.88 -36.44
CA ASN A 240 24.53 57.51 -37.43
C ASN A 240 23.73 58.08 -38.60
N ILE A 241 22.77 57.33 -39.15
CA ILE A 241 21.93 57.76 -40.28
C ILE A 241 21.00 58.92 -39.87
N TYR A 242 20.54 58.95 -38.61
CA TYR A 242 19.73 60.03 -38.06
C TYR A 242 20.55 61.32 -37.88
N ASP A 243 21.78 61.21 -37.40
CA ASP A 243 22.68 62.34 -37.19
C ASP A 243 23.06 63.02 -38.53
N GLU A 244 23.11 62.24 -39.62
CA GLU A 244 23.23 62.72 -41.01
C GLU A 244 21.91 63.25 -41.60
N GLY A 245 20.81 63.22 -40.84
CA GLY A 245 19.50 63.77 -41.23
C GLY A 245 18.69 62.93 -42.23
N ILE A 246 19.06 61.66 -42.44
CA ILE A 246 18.49 60.80 -43.49
C ILE A 246 17.22 60.08 -43.03
N ILE A 247 17.11 59.72 -41.75
CA ILE A 247 15.91 59.07 -41.17
C ILE A 247 15.23 59.97 -40.14
N THR A 248 14.01 59.61 -39.75
CA THR A 248 13.26 60.38 -38.74
C THR A 248 13.57 59.91 -37.32
N ASN A 249 13.37 60.79 -36.33
CA ASN A 249 13.44 60.41 -34.91
C ASN A 249 12.42 59.30 -34.56
N ASN A 250 11.31 59.21 -35.30
CA ASN A 250 10.32 58.15 -35.11
C ASN A 250 10.92 56.77 -35.42
N ASP A 251 11.72 56.64 -36.48
CA ASP A 251 12.38 55.39 -36.85
C ASP A 251 13.38 54.93 -35.78
N LEU A 252 14.13 55.88 -35.22
CA LEU A 252 15.02 55.63 -34.08
C LEU A 252 14.25 55.20 -32.83
N LEU A 253 13.13 55.86 -32.52
CA LEU A 253 12.28 55.53 -31.36
C LEU A 253 11.66 54.13 -31.48
N LYS A 254 11.22 53.71 -32.68
CA LYS A 254 10.71 52.35 -32.92
C LYS A 254 11.74 51.28 -32.61
N ALA A 255 12.98 51.47 -33.05
CA ALA A 255 14.07 50.56 -32.74
C ALA A 255 14.38 50.52 -31.23
N LYS A 256 14.34 51.66 -30.54
CA LYS A 256 14.50 51.74 -29.07
C LYS A 256 13.39 51.01 -28.31
N VAL A 257 12.14 51.14 -28.75
CA VAL A 257 11.01 50.36 -28.19
C VAL A 257 11.25 48.86 -28.38
N LYS A 258 11.70 48.43 -29.57
CA LYS A 258 12.00 47.03 -29.83
C LYS A 258 13.13 46.49 -28.94
N LEU A 259 14.19 47.27 -28.72
CA LEU A 259 15.26 46.88 -27.80
C LEU A 259 14.73 46.65 -26.38
N ASN A 260 13.85 47.53 -25.89
CA ASN A 260 13.22 47.35 -24.57
C ASN A 260 12.37 46.08 -24.49
N GLU A 261 11.59 45.76 -25.53
CA GLU A 261 10.84 44.50 -25.59
C GLU A 261 11.75 43.27 -25.53
N VAL A 262 12.91 43.32 -26.19
CA VAL A 262 13.87 42.22 -26.22
C VAL A 262 14.58 42.06 -24.89
N ASN A 263 14.94 43.15 -24.22
CA ASN A 263 15.48 43.09 -22.86
C ASN A 263 14.51 42.42 -21.89
N LEU A 264 13.20 42.72 -22.00
CA LEU A 264 12.17 42.04 -21.22
C LEU A 264 12.05 40.55 -21.57
N LYS A 265 12.11 40.18 -22.87
CA LYS A 265 12.12 38.77 -23.30
C LYS A 265 13.35 38.01 -22.78
N LEU A 266 14.53 38.63 -22.81
CA LEU A 266 15.77 38.05 -22.31
C LEU A 266 15.71 37.82 -20.80
N LEU A 267 15.22 38.80 -20.03
CA LEU A 267 15.00 38.66 -18.60
C LEU A 267 14.06 37.48 -18.28
N LYS A 268 12.93 37.38 -19.02
CA LYS A 268 11.99 36.25 -18.87
C LYS A 268 12.62 34.91 -19.22
N ALA A 269 13.42 34.85 -20.29
CA ALA A 269 14.11 33.63 -20.71
C ALA A 269 15.15 33.19 -19.67
N ASN A 270 15.92 34.12 -19.11
CA ASN A 270 16.89 33.85 -18.03
C ASN A 270 16.20 33.33 -16.78
N ASN A 271 15.13 33.99 -16.32
CA ASN A 271 14.34 33.50 -15.19
C ASN A 271 13.76 32.10 -15.49
N GLY A 272 13.28 31.88 -16.71
CA GLY A 272 12.80 30.57 -17.17
C GLY A 272 13.88 29.49 -17.16
N LEU A 273 15.13 29.84 -17.50
CA LEU A 273 16.27 28.93 -17.46
C LEU A 273 16.62 28.54 -16.02
N THR A 274 16.63 29.51 -15.11
CA THR A 274 16.84 29.23 -13.68
C THR A 274 15.76 28.30 -13.15
N LEU A 275 14.48 28.58 -13.43
CA LEU A 275 13.36 27.75 -12.97
C LEU A 275 13.37 26.35 -13.58
N SER A 276 13.73 26.20 -14.85
CA SER A 276 13.81 24.88 -15.49
C SER A 276 14.96 24.04 -14.91
N LYS A 277 16.11 24.66 -14.60
CA LYS A 277 17.21 23.99 -13.89
C LYS A 277 16.79 23.54 -12.50
N MET A 278 16.13 24.41 -11.72
CA MET A 278 15.62 24.06 -10.39
C MET A 278 14.64 22.88 -10.45
N ALA A 279 13.75 22.87 -11.45
CA ALA A 279 12.81 21.78 -11.67
C ALA A 279 13.52 20.46 -12.01
N LEU A 280 14.56 20.50 -12.85
CA LEU A 280 15.38 19.33 -13.15
C LEU A 280 16.09 18.84 -11.88
N CYS A 281 16.76 19.71 -11.12
CA CYS A 281 17.43 19.40 -9.85
C CYS A 281 16.48 18.69 -8.88
N GLN A 282 15.24 19.19 -8.74
CA GLN A 282 14.21 18.57 -7.89
C GLN A 282 13.90 17.12 -8.31
N ILE A 283 13.83 16.84 -9.61
CA ILE A 283 13.50 15.51 -10.13
C ILE A 283 14.68 14.54 -9.98
N ILE A 284 15.90 14.99 -10.24
CA ILE A 284 17.11 14.16 -10.13
C ILE A 284 17.64 14.05 -8.70
N GLY A 285 17.05 14.77 -7.74
CA GLY A 285 17.36 14.67 -6.32
C GLY A 285 18.57 15.53 -5.88
N LEU A 286 18.95 16.53 -6.67
CA LEU A 286 19.96 17.52 -6.29
C LEU A 286 19.32 18.70 -5.53
N PRO A 287 20.10 19.45 -4.72
CA PRO A 287 19.66 20.73 -4.16
C PRO A 287 19.13 21.69 -5.24
N LEU A 288 18.06 22.43 -4.94
CA LEU A 288 17.40 23.31 -5.93
C LEU A 288 18.35 24.34 -6.55
N ASN A 289 19.32 24.83 -5.79
CA ASN A 289 20.26 25.87 -6.21
C ASN A 289 21.56 25.32 -6.83
N SER A 290 21.62 24.02 -7.13
CA SER A 290 22.79 23.43 -7.80
C SER A 290 22.96 24.02 -9.20
N GLU A 291 24.17 24.49 -9.50
CA GLU A 291 24.52 24.92 -10.85
C GLU A 291 24.79 23.71 -11.74
N ILE A 292 23.90 23.48 -12.70
CA ILE A 292 24.02 22.37 -13.67
C ILE A 292 24.26 22.92 -15.08
N ALA A 293 25.16 22.27 -15.83
CA ALA A 293 25.28 22.40 -17.28
C ALA A 293 24.83 21.09 -17.94
N LEU A 294 24.22 21.16 -19.12
CA LEU A 294 23.77 19.98 -19.86
C LEU A 294 24.62 19.84 -21.13
N SER A 295 25.03 18.60 -21.43
CA SER A 295 25.97 18.31 -22.52
C SER A 295 25.33 18.26 -23.91
N ASP A 296 24.03 17.96 -23.98
CA ASP A 296 23.36 17.73 -25.27
C ASP A 296 22.96 19.03 -25.98
N SER A 297 22.91 18.96 -27.31
CA SER A 297 22.45 20.05 -28.19
C SER A 297 21.27 19.59 -29.06
N LEU A 298 20.51 20.55 -29.58
CA LEU A 298 19.31 20.30 -30.42
C LEU A 298 19.67 19.89 -31.86
N SER A 299 20.48 18.85 -32.04
CA SER A 299 21.08 18.49 -33.34
C SER A 299 20.44 17.27 -34.01
N ASP A 300 20.02 16.28 -33.22
CA ASP A 300 19.68 14.96 -33.79
C ASP A 300 18.17 14.79 -34.02
N LEU A 301 17.80 14.46 -35.25
CA LEU A 301 16.43 14.05 -35.60
C LEU A 301 16.22 12.58 -35.28
N TYR A 302 15.12 12.26 -34.61
CA TYR A 302 14.70 10.88 -34.47
C TYR A 302 13.58 10.56 -35.46
N GLN A 303 13.80 9.52 -36.27
CA GLN A 303 12.79 9.00 -37.20
C GLN A 303 12.21 7.71 -36.64
N ILE A 304 10.88 7.56 -36.71
CA ILE A 304 10.20 6.33 -36.32
C ILE A 304 10.44 5.26 -37.39
N ASN A 305 10.60 4.02 -36.98
CA ASN A 305 10.51 2.89 -37.89
C ASN A 305 9.04 2.50 -38.13
N PRO A 306 8.49 2.66 -39.35
CA PRO A 306 7.08 2.40 -39.64
C PRO A 306 6.69 0.90 -39.58
N ASP A 307 7.67 -0.02 -39.64
CA ASP A 307 7.41 -1.46 -39.74
C ASP A 307 7.21 -2.15 -38.38
N GLN A 308 7.34 -1.42 -37.27
CA GLN A 308 7.28 -1.99 -35.92
C GLN A 308 5.85 -2.04 -35.37
N SER A 309 5.38 -3.22 -34.94
CA SER A 309 4.08 -3.37 -34.25
C SER A 309 4.17 -2.86 -32.80
N TYR A 310 4.11 -1.54 -32.63
CA TYR A 310 4.20 -0.87 -31.32
C TYR A 310 3.06 -1.25 -30.36
N THR A 311 1.88 -1.59 -30.90
CA THR A 311 0.70 -1.95 -30.10
C THR A 311 0.90 -3.29 -29.38
N ASP A 312 1.37 -4.32 -30.10
CA ASP A 312 1.57 -5.66 -29.52
C ASP A 312 2.67 -5.63 -28.47
N ILE A 313 3.75 -4.88 -28.75
CA ILE A 313 4.83 -4.65 -27.80
C ILE A 313 4.25 -4.00 -26.53
N ALA A 314 3.49 -2.91 -26.66
CA ALA A 314 2.91 -2.21 -25.52
C ALA A 314 2.00 -3.12 -24.67
N LEU A 315 1.17 -3.96 -25.29
CA LEU A 315 0.28 -4.88 -24.56
C LEU A 315 1.05 -5.97 -23.78
N GLN A 316 2.29 -6.29 -24.18
CA GLN A 316 3.13 -7.28 -23.50
C GLN A 316 4.07 -6.68 -22.46
N THR A 317 4.50 -5.43 -22.63
CA THR A 317 5.55 -4.81 -21.81
C THR A 317 5.01 -3.84 -20.75
N ARG A 318 3.81 -3.26 -20.96
CA ARG A 318 3.32 -2.19 -20.09
C ARG A 318 2.97 -2.70 -18.69
N PRO A 319 3.52 -2.08 -17.63
CA PRO A 319 3.22 -2.47 -16.27
C PRO A 319 1.73 -2.33 -15.90
N GLU A 320 0.99 -1.40 -16.50
CA GLU A 320 -0.45 -1.21 -16.24
C GLU A 320 -1.27 -2.47 -16.58
N ILE A 321 -0.91 -3.18 -17.66
CA ILE A 321 -1.55 -4.45 -18.02
C ILE A 321 -1.31 -5.50 -16.95
N GLU A 322 -0.07 -5.62 -16.47
CA GLU A 322 0.28 -6.56 -15.42
C GLU A 322 -0.43 -6.23 -14.09
N ILE A 323 -0.54 -4.96 -13.72
CA ILE A 323 -1.30 -4.50 -12.53
C ILE A 323 -2.76 -4.95 -12.64
N LEU A 324 -3.39 -4.72 -13.79
CA LEU A 324 -4.80 -5.07 -14.01
C LEU A 324 -5.01 -6.58 -14.11
N GLN A 325 -4.11 -7.33 -14.75
CA GLN A 325 -4.14 -8.79 -14.76
C GLN A 325 -4.03 -9.37 -13.34
N ASN A 326 -3.13 -8.84 -12.51
CA ASN A 326 -3.05 -9.24 -11.11
C ASN A 326 -4.31 -8.83 -10.33
N SER A 327 -4.93 -7.69 -10.64
CA SER A 327 -6.20 -7.28 -10.05
C SER A 327 -7.35 -8.23 -10.41
N VAL A 328 -7.44 -8.68 -11.67
CA VAL A 328 -8.37 -9.74 -12.10
C VAL A 328 -8.12 -11.04 -11.32
N ASN A 329 -6.85 -11.42 -11.13
CA ASN A 329 -6.51 -12.61 -10.37
C ASN A 329 -6.86 -12.49 -8.88
N ILE A 330 -6.71 -11.29 -8.28
CA ILE A 330 -7.17 -10.99 -6.92
C ILE A 330 -8.69 -11.15 -6.83
N ALA A 331 -9.44 -10.58 -7.77
CA ALA A 331 -10.91 -10.69 -7.80
C ALA A 331 -11.37 -12.15 -7.97
N LYS A 332 -10.69 -12.94 -8.83
CA LYS A 332 -10.91 -14.39 -8.98
C LYS A 332 -10.68 -15.15 -7.68
N SER A 333 -9.58 -14.86 -6.96
CA SER A 333 -9.35 -15.45 -5.64
C SER A 333 -10.38 -14.97 -4.61
N GLY A 334 -10.87 -13.73 -4.70
CA GLY A 334 -11.98 -13.21 -3.90
C GLY A 334 -13.27 -14.02 -4.08
N VAL A 335 -13.62 -14.40 -5.32
CA VAL A 335 -14.73 -15.32 -5.60
C VAL A 335 -14.49 -16.69 -4.95
N ASN A 336 -13.28 -17.22 -5.01
CA ASN A 336 -12.95 -18.51 -4.39
C ASN A 336 -12.99 -18.45 -2.85
N ILE A 337 -12.64 -17.32 -2.24
CA ILE A 337 -12.85 -17.08 -0.79
C ILE A 337 -14.35 -17.07 -0.47
N MET A 338 -15.20 -16.48 -1.31
CA MET A 338 -16.64 -16.54 -1.08
C MET A 338 -17.19 -17.96 -1.26
N LYS A 339 -16.65 -18.75 -2.19
CA LYS A 339 -16.96 -20.19 -2.32
C LYS A 339 -16.50 -20.98 -1.09
N SER A 340 -15.36 -20.65 -0.49
CA SER A 340 -14.86 -21.37 0.69
C SER A 340 -15.80 -21.28 1.88
N ARG A 341 -16.66 -20.25 1.95
CA ARG A 341 -17.68 -20.10 3.00
C ARG A 341 -18.72 -21.23 2.99
N TYR A 342 -18.84 -21.98 1.90
CA TYR A 342 -19.72 -23.15 1.79
C TYR A 342 -19.06 -24.46 2.24
N MET A 343 -17.76 -24.46 2.45
CA MET A 343 -16.98 -25.65 2.78
C MET A 343 -16.78 -25.77 4.30
N PRO A 344 -16.50 -26.98 4.82
CA PRO A 344 -16.18 -27.17 6.23
C PRO A 344 -14.83 -26.52 6.58
N ASN A 345 -14.72 -26.08 7.83
CA ASN A 345 -13.46 -25.64 8.44
C ASN A 345 -13.01 -26.68 9.45
N ILE A 346 -11.83 -27.28 9.23
CA ILE A 346 -11.24 -28.34 10.05
C ILE A 346 -9.92 -27.83 10.63
N GLY A 347 -9.82 -27.75 11.94
CA GLY A 347 -8.62 -27.34 12.66
C GLY A 347 -8.22 -28.38 13.70
N LEU A 348 -6.91 -28.53 13.91
CA LEU A 348 -6.36 -29.25 15.05
C LEU A 348 -6.10 -28.24 16.17
N THR A 349 -6.57 -28.56 17.37
CA THR A 349 -6.38 -27.74 18.57
C THR A 349 -5.68 -28.57 19.62
N ALA A 350 -4.64 -28.01 20.24
CA ALA A 350 -4.02 -28.58 21.42
C ALA A 350 -3.96 -27.49 22.48
N ASN A 351 -4.31 -27.81 23.71
CA ASN A 351 -4.39 -26.85 24.80
C ASN A 351 -3.73 -27.44 26.04
N TYR A 352 -3.04 -26.59 26.79
CA TYR A 352 -2.53 -26.89 28.10
C TYR A 352 -3.04 -25.82 29.07
N PHE A 353 -3.79 -26.24 30.08
CA PHE A 353 -4.42 -25.35 31.05
C PHE A 353 -3.73 -25.46 32.40
N PHE A 354 -3.66 -24.33 33.09
CA PHE A 354 -3.41 -24.27 34.52
C PHE A 354 -4.60 -23.57 35.18
N ALA A 355 -5.19 -24.17 36.19
CA ALA A 355 -6.37 -23.64 36.87
C ALA A 355 -6.18 -23.69 38.38
N ASN A 356 -6.54 -22.61 39.06
CA ASN A 356 -6.74 -22.56 40.50
C ASN A 356 -8.11 -21.92 40.75
N PRO A 357 -9.07 -22.60 41.42
CA PRO A 357 -8.92 -23.89 42.10
C PRO A 357 -8.77 -25.07 41.13
N ASN A 358 -8.08 -26.12 41.56
CA ASN A 358 -7.77 -27.31 40.76
C ASN A 358 -9.02 -28.20 40.57
N PRO A 359 -9.55 -28.35 39.34
CA PRO A 359 -10.78 -29.13 39.11
C PRO A 359 -10.60 -30.65 39.30
N TYR A 360 -9.36 -31.16 39.33
CA TYR A 360 -9.07 -32.60 39.42
C TYR A 360 -8.85 -33.11 40.86
N THR A 361 -8.72 -32.20 41.82
CA THR A 361 -8.52 -32.51 43.25
C THR A 361 -9.64 -31.94 44.10
N GLY A 362 -10.88 -31.97 43.59
CA GLY A 362 -12.06 -31.51 44.32
C GLY A 362 -12.10 -29.99 44.54
N PHE A 363 -11.51 -29.20 43.63
CA PHE A 363 -11.45 -27.74 43.70
C PHE A 363 -10.67 -27.19 44.89
N SER A 364 -9.57 -27.85 45.28
CA SER A 364 -8.60 -27.30 46.21
C SER A 364 -7.97 -26.00 45.67
N GLU A 365 -7.57 -25.10 46.57
CA GLU A 365 -7.01 -23.77 46.23
C GLU A 365 -5.54 -23.81 45.80
N ASP A 366 -5.12 -24.91 45.17
CA ASP A 366 -3.84 -25.12 44.53
C ASP A 366 -3.98 -25.04 43.01
N PHE A 367 -2.84 -24.89 42.33
CA PHE A 367 -2.82 -24.92 40.87
C PHE A 367 -2.84 -26.37 40.38
N GLY A 368 -3.88 -26.71 39.62
CA GLY A 368 -3.93 -27.91 38.79
C GLY A 368 -3.51 -27.60 37.36
N SER A 369 -3.06 -28.62 36.64
CA SER A 369 -2.86 -28.54 35.21
C SER A 369 -3.51 -29.70 34.48
N ASP A 370 -3.83 -29.45 33.21
CA ASP A 370 -4.44 -30.45 32.33
C ASP A 370 -4.19 -30.09 30.87
N TRP A 371 -4.39 -31.04 29.98
CA TRP A 371 -4.21 -30.85 28.55
C TRP A 371 -5.31 -31.54 27.75
N ASN A 372 -5.62 -30.99 26.59
CA ASN A 372 -6.42 -31.69 25.60
C ASN A 372 -5.90 -31.47 24.19
N VAL A 373 -6.15 -32.46 23.34
CA VAL A 373 -5.91 -32.39 21.90
C VAL A 373 -7.20 -32.82 21.21
N GLY A 374 -7.60 -32.07 20.19
CA GLY A 374 -8.85 -32.32 19.48
C GLY A 374 -8.81 -31.83 18.04
N VAL A 375 -9.74 -32.34 17.26
CA VAL A 375 -10.02 -31.86 15.91
C VAL A 375 -11.39 -31.20 15.92
N VAL A 376 -11.45 -29.94 15.51
CA VAL A 376 -12.70 -29.18 15.44
C VAL A 376 -13.11 -29.08 13.97
N CYS A 377 -14.31 -29.55 13.65
CA CYS A 377 -14.93 -29.41 12.34
C CYS A 377 -16.16 -28.52 12.45
N ASN A 378 -16.13 -27.37 11.77
CA ASN A 378 -17.26 -26.45 11.69
C ASN A 378 -17.85 -26.45 10.27
N ILE A 379 -19.10 -26.90 10.13
CA ILE A 379 -19.81 -26.99 8.85
C ILE A 379 -21.01 -26.04 8.88
N PRO A 380 -21.01 -24.97 8.07
CA PRO A 380 -22.08 -23.98 8.12
C PRO A 380 -23.30 -24.42 7.30
N ILE A 381 -24.34 -24.92 7.98
CA ILE A 381 -25.54 -25.56 7.38
C ILE A 381 -26.54 -24.52 6.82
N PHE A 382 -26.92 -23.52 7.63
CA PHE A 382 -27.96 -22.56 7.25
C PHE A 382 -27.51 -21.12 7.55
N HIS A 383 -27.80 -20.21 6.62
CA HIS A 383 -27.25 -18.85 6.63
C HIS A 383 -28.15 -17.84 5.91
N TRP A 384 -29.45 -18.09 5.83
CA TRP A 384 -30.48 -17.16 5.30
C TRP A 384 -30.12 -16.48 3.96
N GLY A 385 -29.39 -17.17 3.07
CA GLY A 385 -28.99 -16.63 1.77
C GLY A 385 -27.75 -15.70 1.76
N ASP A 386 -27.18 -15.29 2.90
CA ASP A 386 -26.03 -14.37 2.98
C ASP A 386 -24.89 -14.76 2.03
N LYS A 387 -24.40 -16.01 2.15
CA LYS A 387 -23.30 -16.50 1.31
C LYS A 387 -23.61 -16.43 -0.19
N LYS A 388 -24.87 -16.63 -0.59
CA LYS A 388 -25.30 -16.58 -2.00
C LYS A 388 -25.21 -15.16 -2.54
N HIS A 389 -25.65 -14.18 -1.77
CA HIS A 389 -25.58 -12.78 -2.15
C HIS A 389 -24.13 -12.27 -2.17
N THR A 390 -23.31 -12.61 -1.16
CA THR A 390 -21.89 -12.24 -1.16
C THR A 390 -21.10 -12.89 -2.29
N LEU A 391 -21.42 -14.14 -2.66
CA LEU A 391 -20.79 -14.80 -3.80
C LEU A 391 -21.20 -14.15 -5.13
N ARG A 392 -22.46 -13.76 -5.28
CA ARG A 392 -22.92 -13.01 -6.46
C ARG A 392 -22.22 -11.65 -6.56
N ALA A 393 -22.12 -10.91 -5.46
CA ALA A 393 -21.40 -9.64 -5.42
C ALA A 393 -19.93 -9.80 -5.87
N ALA A 394 -19.21 -10.80 -5.32
CA ALA A 394 -17.83 -11.07 -5.73
C ALA A 394 -17.68 -11.45 -7.21
N LYS A 395 -18.67 -12.16 -7.80
CA LYS A 395 -18.67 -12.47 -9.24
C LYS A 395 -18.88 -11.22 -10.11
N HIS A 396 -19.74 -10.30 -9.68
CA HIS A 396 -19.91 -9.02 -10.37
C HIS A 396 -18.64 -8.18 -10.30
N GLU A 397 -17.97 -8.15 -9.14
CA GLU A 397 -16.68 -7.47 -8.98
C GLU A 397 -15.59 -8.06 -9.88
N GLN A 398 -15.52 -9.40 -9.97
CA GLN A 398 -14.63 -10.07 -10.91
C GLN A 398 -14.91 -9.63 -12.35
N LYS A 399 -16.18 -9.65 -12.78
CA LYS A 399 -16.54 -9.27 -14.16
C LYS A 399 -16.26 -7.80 -14.44
N ALA A 400 -16.50 -6.91 -13.48
CA ALA A 400 -16.17 -5.49 -13.60
C ALA A 400 -14.65 -5.28 -13.78
N THR A 401 -13.84 -6.02 -13.02
CA THR A 401 -12.37 -5.96 -13.12
C THR A 401 -11.87 -6.51 -14.46
N GLU A 402 -12.49 -7.58 -14.99
CA GLU A 402 -12.19 -8.12 -16.32
C GLU A 402 -12.52 -7.11 -17.42
N LEU A 403 -13.69 -6.49 -17.38
CA LEU A 403 -14.07 -5.42 -18.31
C LEU A 403 -13.12 -4.21 -18.21
N LYS A 404 -12.63 -3.89 -16.99
CA LYS A 404 -11.67 -2.80 -16.82
C LYS A 404 -10.31 -3.10 -17.48
N LEU A 405 -9.88 -4.36 -17.46
CA LEU A 405 -8.69 -4.80 -18.19
C LEU A 405 -8.89 -4.64 -19.70
N GLU A 406 -10.02 -5.11 -20.24
CA GLU A 406 -10.37 -4.98 -21.66
C GLU A 406 -10.40 -3.51 -22.11
N GLU A 407 -11.13 -2.65 -21.39
CA GLU A 407 -11.18 -1.20 -21.66
C GLU A 407 -9.77 -0.57 -21.65
N THR A 408 -8.93 -0.95 -20.68
CA THR A 408 -7.58 -0.37 -20.57
C THR A 408 -6.67 -0.84 -21.70
N GLN A 409 -6.83 -2.07 -22.20
CA GLN A 409 -6.11 -2.56 -23.38
C GLN A 409 -6.47 -1.76 -24.63
N GLU A 410 -7.75 -1.41 -24.81
CA GLU A 410 -8.20 -0.54 -25.90
C GLU A 410 -7.63 0.87 -25.76
N LEU A 411 -7.67 1.45 -24.55
CA LEU A 411 -7.11 2.78 -24.27
C LEU A 411 -5.59 2.82 -24.49
N ILE A 412 -4.86 1.77 -24.12
CA ILE A 412 -3.42 1.65 -24.39
C ILE A 412 -3.17 1.59 -25.89
N SER A 413 -3.96 0.81 -26.63
CA SER A 413 -3.85 0.71 -28.09
C SER A 413 -4.09 2.07 -28.75
N LEU A 414 -5.09 2.83 -28.29
CA LEU A 414 -5.35 4.20 -28.74
C LEU A 414 -4.18 5.13 -28.41
N GLN A 415 -3.66 5.07 -27.17
CA GLN A 415 -2.54 5.90 -26.72
C GLN A 415 -1.27 5.65 -27.55
N VAL A 416 -0.98 4.40 -27.89
CA VAL A 416 0.15 4.03 -28.75
C VAL A 416 -0.02 4.62 -30.15
N LYS A 417 -1.21 4.45 -30.76
CA LYS A 417 -1.50 5.04 -32.07
C LYS A 417 -1.34 6.57 -32.06
N GLN A 418 -1.86 7.24 -31.02
CA GLN A 418 -1.70 8.68 -30.85
C GLN A 418 -0.22 9.10 -30.72
N ALA A 419 0.59 8.35 -29.97
CA ALA A 419 2.01 8.63 -29.83
C ALA A 419 2.78 8.44 -31.16
N VAL A 420 2.44 7.42 -31.95
CA VAL A 420 3.01 7.21 -33.28
C VAL A 420 2.66 8.37 -34.21
N PHE A 421 1.39 8.79 -34.26
CA PHE A 421 0.98 9.93 -35.08
C PHE A 421 1.68 11.23 -34.66
N LYS A 422 1.71 11.54 -33.36
CA LYS A 422 2.40 12.75 -32.84
C LYS A 422 3.89 12.73 -33.12
N SER A 423 4.53 11.58 -33.00
CA SER A 423 5.95 11.45 -33.28
C SER A 423 6.23 11.64 -34.80
N ASN A 424 5.41 11.08 -35.70
CA ASN A 424 5.53 11.31 -37.14
C ASN A 424 5.29 12.79 -37.50
N GLU A 425 4.24 13.40 -36.94
CA GLU A 425 3.93 14.82 -37.09
C GLU A 425 5.10 15.69 -36.65
N SER A 426 5.73 15.37 -35.52
CA SER A 426 6.88 16.14 -35.02
C SER A 426 8.10 16.10 -35.95
N VAL A 427 8.34 14.97 -36.64
CA VAL A 427 9.43 14.87 -37.63
C VAL A 427 9.17 15.84 -38.79
N THR A 428 7.97 15.82 -39.36
CA THR A 428 7.58 16.74 -40.44
C THR A 428 7.61 18.19 -39.97
N LYS A 429 7.16 18.47 -38.74
CA LYS A 429 7.19 19.82 -38.15
C LYS A 429 8.62 20.36 -38.04
N VAL A 430 9.58 19.54 -37.63
CA VAL A 430 10.99 19.95 -37.59
C VAL A 430 11.53 20.25 -38.99
N GLN A 431 11.20 19.42 -39.99
CA GLN A 431 11.61 19.66 -41.38
C GLN A 431 11.06 20.98 -41.91
N MET A 432 9.77 21.25 -41.70
CA MET A 432 9.12 22.47 -42.19
C MET A 432 9.64 23.72 -41.47
N THR A 433 9.75 23.69 -40.15
CA THR A 433 10.28 24.83 -39.37
C THR A 433 11.75 25.12 -39.67
N LYS A 434 12.55 24.08 -40.00
CA LYS A 434 13.93 24.27 -40.48
C LYS A 434 13.96 25.04 -41.80
N ILE A 435 13.12 24.66 -42.76
CA ILE A 435 13.01 25.36 -44.05
C ILE A 435 12.55 26.80 -43.83
N SER A 436 11.55 27.03 -42.97
CA SER A 436 11.09 28.38 -42.62
C SER A 436 12.18 29.23 -41.97
N LEU A 437 13.01 28.64 -41.10
CA LEU A 437 14.16 29.31 -40.50
C LEU A 437 15.22 29.70 -41.55
N GLU A 438 15.55 28.80 -42.48
CA GLU A 438 16.49 29.07 -43.57
C GLU A 438 15.98 30.20 -44.49
N GLN A 439 14.69 30.19 -44.82
CA GLN A 439 14.06 31.24 -45.64
C GLN A 439 13.99 32.58 -44.90
N ALA A 440 13.60 32.58 -43.63
CA ALA A 440 13.55 33.80 -42.82
C ALA A 440 14.94 34.42 -42.63
N LYS A 441 15.98 33.57 -42.50
CA LYS A 441 17.37 34.03 -42.45
C LYS A 441 17.81 34.69 -43.75
N LYS A 442 17.54 34.05 -44.91
CA LYS A 442 17.84 34.66 -46.23
C LYS A 442 17.12 35.98 -46.43
N ASN A 443 15.83 36.05 -46.09
CA ASN A 443 15.06 37.28 -46.14
C ASN A 443 15.68 38.39 -45.28
N LEU A 444 16.10 38.05 -44.05
CA LEU A 444 16.76 39.00 -43.16
C LEU A 444 18.08 39.51 -43.74
N ASP A 445 18.90 38.64 -44.31
CA ASP A 445 20.16 39.03 -44.94
C ASP A 445 19.94 39.95 -46.14
N ASP A 446 18.98 39.62 -47.03
CA ASP A 446 18.62 40.43 -48.19
C ASP A 446 18.04 41.80 -47.79
N THR A 447 17.13 41.83 -46.80
CA THR A 447 16.54 43.06 -46.28
C THR A 447 17.60 43.95 -45.63
N LYS A 448 18.56 43.37 -44.91
CA LYS A 448 19.67 44.12 -44.30
C LYS A 448 20.57 44.75 -45.37
N ASN A 449 20.84 44.04 -46.47
CA ASN A 449 21.64 44.57 -47.58
C ASN A 449 20.93 45.73 -48.28
N LYS A 450 19.65 45.56 -48.65
CA LYS A 450 18.86 46.62 -49.30
C LYS A 450 18.62 47.84 -48.41
N PHE A 451 18.53 47.65 -47.10
CA PHE A 451 18.47 48.77 -46.14
C PHE A 451 19.77 49.58 -46.15
N LYS A 452 20.94 48.91 -46.17
CA LYS A 452 22.25 49.60 -46.29
C LYS A 452 22.40 50.37 -47.59
N GLU A 453 21.75 49.91 -48.66
CA GLU A 453 21.69 50.60 -49.96
C GLU A 453 20.64 51.74 -50.00
N GLY A 454 19.90 51.97 -48.91
CA GLY A 454 18.89 53.03 -48.80
C GLY A 454 17.56 52.71 -49.51
N ILE A 455 17.33 51.46 -49.91
CA ILE A 455 16.15 51.05 -50.69
C ILE A 455 14.95 50.71 -49.78
N LEU A 456 15.21 50.21 -48.57
CA LEU A 456 14.20 49.79 -47.60
C LEU A 456 14.18 50.67 -46.36
N LYS A 457 13.07 50.62 -45.62
CA LYS A 457 12.86 51.38 -44.39
C LYS A 457 13.33 50.59 -43.18
N THR A 458 13.55 51.29 -42.07
CA THR A 458 13.87 50.68 -40.76
C THR A 458 12.84 49.65 -40.32
N THR A 459 11.56 49.89 -40.60
CA THR A 459 10.47 48.96 -40.29
C THR A 459 10.65 47.61 -40.99
N ASP A 460 11.11 47.61 -42.24
CA ASP A 460 11.30 46.38 -43.02
C ASP A 460 12.40 45.52 -42.38
N VAL A 461 13.47 46.13 -41.89
CA VAL A 461 14.56 45.42 -41.17
C VAL A 461 14.05 44.87 -39.84
N LEU A 462 13.32 45.66 -39.05
CA LEU A 462 12.74 45.23 -37.77
C LEU A 462 11.76 44.06 -37.96
N ASP A 463 10.95 44.09 -39.01
CA ASP A 463 9.98 43.05 -39.34
C ASP A 463 10.69 41.76 -39.80
N ALA A 464 11.71 41.87 -40.66
CA ALA A 464 12.52 40.72 -41.08
C ALA A 464 13.27 40.09 -39.90
N GLN A 465 13.78 40.92 -38.98
CA GLN A 465 14.42 40.52 -37.73
C GLN A 465 13.44 39.75 -36.83
N ALA A 466 12.21 40.26 -36.66
CA ALA A 466 11.16 39.59 -35.89
C ALA A 466 10.71 38.27 -36.53
N LEU A 467 10.59 38.22 -37.87
CA LEU A 467 10.25 37.01 -38.62
C LEU A 467 11.30 35.90 -38.41
N TRP A 468 12.59 36.25 -38.50
CA TRP A 468 13.68 35.31 -38.21
C TRP A 468 13.67 34.84 -36.76
N GLN A 469 13.47 35.75 -35.79
CA GLN A 469 13.39 35.38 -34.37
C GLN A 469 12.26 34.37 -34.12
N ASN A 470 11.08 34.63 -34.69
CA ASN A 470 9.93 33.75 -34.53
C ASN A 470 10.19 32.38 -35.18
N ALA A 471 10.68 32.35 -36.42
CA ALA A 471 11.01 31.10 -37.12
C ALA A 471 12.07 30.26 -36.36
N TYR A 472 13.06 30.91 -35.75
CA TYR A 472 14.07 30.19 -34.96
C TYR A 472 13.47 29.67 -33.65
N SER A 473 12.62 30.45 -32.97
CA SER A 473 11.92 29.94 -31.78
C SER A 473 11.03 28.74 -32.11
N GLU A 474 10.30 28.77 -33.22
CA GLU A 474 9.45 27.66 -33.68
C GLU A 474 10.28 26.41 -34.02
N TYR A 475 11.45 26.58 -34.64
CA TYR A 475 12.37 25.47 -34.88
C TYR A 475 12.89 24.85 -33.57
N ILE A 476 13.28 25.67 -32.58
CA ILE A 476 13.69 25.18 -31.25
C ILE A 476 12.57 24.37 -30.59
N ASP A 477 11.34 24.89 -30.64
CA ASP A 477 10.16 24.21 -30.09
C ASP A 477 9.86 22.89 -30.82
N ALA A 478 9.95 22.87 -32.15
CA ALA A 478 9.74 21.66 -32.94
C ALA A 478 10.77 20.56 -32.64
N VAL A 479 12.06 20.90 -32.51
CA VAL A 479 13.11 19.91 -32.20
C VAL A 479 12.91 19.36 -30.79
N THR A 480 12.61 20.23 -29.82
CA THR A 480 12.31 19.83 -28.45
C THR A 480 11.10 18.89 -28.41
N GLU A 481 10.02 19.24 -29.13
CA GLU A 481 8.81 18.44 -29.23
C GLU A 481 9.09 17.06 -29.87
N ASN A 482 9.95 16.98 -30.89
CA ASN A 482 10.35 15.70 -31.48
C ASN A 482 11.05 14.78 -30.47
N LYS A 483 12.00 15.32 -29.69
CA LYS A 483 12.67 14.56 -28.62
C LYS A 483 11.69 14.06 -27.57
N LEU A 484 10.75 14.92 -27.13
CA LEU A 484 9.74 14.54 -26.14
C LEU A 484 8.75 13.51 -26.68
N ASN A 485 8.33 13.61 -27.94
CA ASN A 485 7.44 12.65 -28.56
C ASN A 485 8.12 11.29 -28.77
N GLN A 486 9.43 11.27 -29.06
CA GLN A 486 10.24 10.05 -29.05
C GLN A 486 10.25 9.40 -27.67
N THR A 487 10.61 10.14 -26.61
CA THR A 487 10.59 9.58 -25.25
C THR A 487 9.19 9.12 -24.86
N ASN A 488 8.15 9.87 -25.24
CA ASN A 488 6.77 9.49 -24.99
C ASN A 488 6.41 8.19 -25.72
N LEU A 489 6.82 8.01 -26.98
CA LEU A 489 6.61 6.77 -27.71
C LEU A 489 7.23 5.58 -26.97
N LEU A 490 8.50 5.72 -26.55
CA LEU A 490 9.21 4.69 -25.77
C LEU A 490 8.54 4.41 -24.42
N LYS A 491 7.96 5.43 -23.78
CA LYS A 491 7.19 5.28 -22.55
C LYS A 491 5.91 4.48 -22.79
N VAL A 492 5.10 4.88 -23.78
CA VAL A 492 3.80 4.24 -24.04
C VAL A 492 3.93 2.83 -24.61
N THR A 493 5.09 2.49 -25.19
CA THR A 493 5.42 1.12 -25.62
C THR A 493 6.09 0.29 -24.53
N GLY A 494 6.31 0.85 -23.33
CA GLY A 494 6.96 0.17 -22.21
C GLY A 494 8.47 -0.07 -22.39
N GLN A 495 9.11 0.58 -23.36
CA GLN A 495 10.52 0.36 -23.73
C GLN A 495 11.50 1.35 -23.10
N LEU A 496 11.03 2.41 -22.44
CA LEU A 496 11.87 3.48 -21.88
C LEU A 496 12.98 3.00 -20.91
N LYS A 497 12.79 1.86 -20.23
CA LYS A 497 13.77 1.27 -19.31
C LYS A 497 14.85 0.42 -20.02
N ASN A 498 14.57 -0.08 -21.22
CA ASN A 498 15.41 -1.07 -21.90
C ASN A 498 16.53 -0.45 -22.74
N ILE A 499 16.77 0.85 -22.60
CA ILE A 499 17.77 1.50 -23.40
C ILE A 499 19.12 1.39 -22.71
N LYS A 500 19.90 0.40 -23.15
CA LYS A 500 21.36 0.55 -23.19
C LYS A 500 21.64 1.34 -24.47
N TYR A 501 22.06 2.60 -24.37
CA TYR A 501 22.73 3.25 -25.49
C TYR A 501 24.20 2.87 -25.47
#